data_AF-A0A6N2EFX7-F1
#
_entry.id   AF-A0A6N2EFX7-F1
#
_cell.length_a   1.000
_cell.length_b   1.000
_cell.length_c   1.000
_cell.angle_alpha   90.00
_cell.angle_beta   90.00
_cell.angle_gamma   90.00
#
_symmetry.space_group_name_H-M   'P 1'
#
loop_
_entity.id
_entity.type
_entity.pdbx_description
1 polymer ?
#
loop_
_entity_poly.entity_id
_entity_poly.type
_entity_poly.pdbx_seq_one_letter_code
_entity_poly.pdbx_strand_id
1 'polypeptide(L)' 'MSWEFTEDAAFLALCDAYKESGEPSAVEFLAHGEGAFHFQELTQNAAGEGLDLSDSTNLEEFQQDVIDALEEMCS' A
#
# COMPACT_ATOMS: atom_id res chain seq x y z
N MET A 1 17.42 5.16 -8.38
CA MET A 1 16.09 5.16 -8.99
C MET A 1 15.13 5.50 -7.87
N SER A 2 14.24 6.48 -8.04
CA SER A 2 13.07 6.56 -7.16
C SER A 2 12.20 5.36 -7.53
N TRP A 3 11.90 4.50 -6.57
CA TRP A 3 10.97 3.41 -6.81
C TRP A 3 9.54 3.97 -6.81
N GLU A 4 8.80 3.71 -7.86
CA GLU A 4 7.41 4.15 -8.00
C GLU A 4 6.49 3.01 -7.56
N PHE A 5 6.08 3.03 -6.29
CA PHE A 5 5.28 1.95 -5.70
C PHE A 5 3.92 1.78 -6.40
N THR A 6 3.40 2.82 -7.04
CA THR A 6 2.11 2.79 -7.75
C THR A 6 2.14 1.93 -9.03
N GLU A 7 3.33 1.62 -9.55
CA GLU A 7 3.53 0.68 -10.66
C GLU A 7 3.84 -0.75 -10.18
N ASP A 8 3.99 -0.96 -8.87
CA ASP A 8 4.33 -2.26 -8.29
C ASP A 8 3.15 -3.24 -8.38
N ALA A 9 3.46 -4.52 -8.66
CA ALA A 9 2.44 -5.55 -8.78
C ALA A 9 1.63 -5.76 -7.49
N ALA A 10 2.25 -5.59 -6.32
CA ALA A 10 1.54 -5.67 -5.04
C ALA A 10 0.59 -4.48 -4.85
N PHE A 11 0.98 -3.26 -5.28
CA PHE A 11 0.08 -2.11 -5.24
C PHE A 11 -1.10 -2.27 -6.21
N LEU A 12 -0.86 -2.77 -7.42
CA LEU A 12 -1.95 -3.04 -8.37
C LEU A 12 -2.94 -4.07 -7.83
N ALA A 13 -2.46 -5.15 -7.20
CA ALA A 13 -3.31 -6.13 -6.54
C ALA A 13 -4.10 -5.52 -5.37
N LEU A 14 -3.46 -4.64 -4.61
CA LEU A 14 -4.07 -3.92 -3.50
C LEU A 14 -5.16 -2.94 -3.96
N CYS A 15 -4.95 -2.27 -5.09
CA CYS A 15 -5.93 -1.41 -5.76
C CYS A 15 -7.14 -2.19 -6.26
N ASP A 16 -6.93 -3.35 -6.87
CA ASP A 16 -8.02 -4.22 -7.33
C ASP A 16 -8.83 -4.77 -6.15
N ALA A 17 -8.16 -5.26 -5.11
CA ALA A 17 -8.81 -5.73 -3.90
C ALA A 17 -9.59 -4.62 -3.16
N TYR A 18 -9.07 -3.38 -3.14
CA TYR A 18 -9.78 -2.24 -2.57
C TYR A 18 -11.08 -1.94 -3.34
N LYS A 19 -11.02 -1.91 -4.67
CA LYS A 19 -12.20 -1.72 -5.54
C LYS A 19 -13.25 -2.81 -5.35
N GLU A 20 -12.83 -4.06 -5.19
CA GLU A 20 -13.72 -5.19 -4.99
C GLU A 20 -14.30 -5.25 -3.58
N SER A 21 -13.59 -4.74 -2.57
CA SER A 21 -14.02 -4.76 -1.18
C SER A 21 -15.28 -3.91 -0.93
N GLY A 22 -15.46 -2.82 -1.69
CA GLY A 22 -16.50 -1.83 -1.46
C GLY A 22 -16.34 -1.07 -0.14
N GLU A 23 -15.17 -1.17 0.51
CA GLU A 23 -14.83 -0.43 1.73
C GLU A 23 -14.69 1.07 1.40
N PRO A 24 -15.33 1.97 2.16
CA PRO A 24 -15.26 3.41 1.91
C PRO A 24 -13.94 4.03 2.36
N SER A 25 -13.13 3.31 3.14
CA SER A 25 -11.91 3.81 3.79
C SER A 25 -10.74 2.89 3.48
N ALA A 26 -9.73 3.43 2.80
CA ALA A 26 -8.51 2.67 2.52
C ALA A 26 -7.76 2.31 3.82
N VAL A 27 -7.84 3.15 4.85
CA VAL A 27 -7.28 2.88 6.18
C VAL A 27 -7.86 1.60 6.79
N GLU A 28 -9.19 1.47 6.78
CA GLU A 28 -9.87 0.30 7.35
C GLU A 28 -9.60 -0.96 6.52
N PHE A 29 -9.53 -0.80 5.20
CA PHE A 29 -9.17 -1.88 4.28
C PHE A 29 -7.77 -2.43 4.55
N LEU A 30 -6.76 -1.56 4.74
CA LEU A 30 -5.38 -2.00 5.00
C LEU A 30 -5.21 -2.65 6.37
N ALA A 31 -6.08 -2.36 7.33
CA ALA A 31 -6.01 -2.95 8.66
C ALA A 31 -6.42 -4.44 8.69
N HIS A 32 -7.10 -4.94 7.65
CA HIS A 32 -7.80 -6.23 7.69
C HIS A 32 -7.70 -7.02 6.38
N GLY A 33 -7.97 -8.33 6.47
CA GLY A 33 -8.23 -9.19 5.32
C GLY A 33 -7.13 -9.19 4.25
N GLU A 34 -7.55 -8.99 2.99
CA GLU A 34 -6.68 -8.99 1.81
C GLU A 34 -5.83 -7.72 1.69
N GLY A 35 -6.32 -6.57 2.19
CA GLY A 35 -5.57 -5.31 2.20
C GLY A 35 -4.29 -5.40 3.02
N ALA A 36 -4.36 -6.00 4.22
CA ALA A 36 -3.19 -6.21 5.08
C ALA A 36 -2.13 -7.13 4.43
N PHE A 37 -2.57 -8.15 3.69
CA PHE A 37 -1.66 -9.09 3.02
C PHE A 37 -0.88 -8.40 1.90
N HIS A 38 -1.58 -7.74 0.98
CA HIS A 38 -0.92 -7.06 -0.13
C HIS A 38 -0.08 -5.87 0.33
N PHE A 39 -0.47 -5.18 1.42
CA PHE A 39 0.32 -4.09 1.98
C PHE A 39 1.65 -4.60 2.54
N GLN A 40 1.63 -5.77 3.18
CA GLN A 40 2.85 -6.42 3.66
C GLN A 40 3.79 -6.81 2.50
N GLU A 41 3.25 -7.30 1.38
CA GLU A 41 4.05 -7.57 0.18
C GLU A 41 4.66 -6.28 -0.40
N LEU A 42 3.86 -5.22 -0.51
CA LEU A 42 4.32 -3.93 -1.01
C LEU A 42 5.45 -3.34 -0.14
N THR A 43 5.32 -3.48 1.19
CA THR A 43 6.35 -3.07 2.17
C THR A 43 7.65 -3.86 1.98
N GLN A 44 7.57 -5.15 1.64
CA GLN A 44 8.76 -5.97 1.34
C GLN A 44 9.43 -5.55 0.04
N ASN A 45 8.64 -5.24 -0.99
CA ASN A 45 9.15 -4.73 -2.27
C ASN A 45 9.87 -3.39 -2.06
N ALA A 46 9.27 -2.49 -1.27
CA ALA A 46 9.87 -1.22 -0.87
C ALA A 46 11.25 -1.41 -0.22
N ALA A 47 11.33 -2.33 0.73
CA ALA A 47 12.59 -2.67 1.39
C ALA A 47 13.61 -3.26 0.41
N GLY A 48 13.16 -4.07 -0.56
CA GLY A 48 14.00 -4.60 -1.64
C GLY A 48 14.58 -3.51 -2.56
N GLU A 49 13.84 -2.43 -2.75
CA GLU A 49 14.23 -1.25 -3.54
C GLU A 49 15.06 -0.24 -2.74
N GLY A 50 15.26 -0.49 -1.44
CA GLY A 50 16.15 0.27 -0.57
C GLY A 50 15.45 1.30 0.33
N LEU A 51 14.12 1.26 0.46
CA LEU A 51 13.40 2.06 1.46
C LEU A 51 13.57 1.43 2.84
N ASP A 52 14.03 2.24 3.82
CA ASP A 52 14.15 1.79 5.20
C ASP A 52 12.82 1.95 5.93
N LEU A 53 11.97 0.94 5.82
CA LEU A 53 10.68 0.87 6.53
C LEU A 53 10.80 0.19 7.91
N SER A 54 12.02 -0.01 8.42
CA SER A 54 12.22 -0.50 9.78
C SER A 54 12.00 0.58 10.84
N ASP A 55 12.14 1.85 10.44
CA ASP A 55 11.73 3.00 11.23
C ASP A 55 10.21 3.18 11.16
N SER A 56 9.57 3.35 12.32
CA SER A 56 8.12 3.50 12.40
C SER A 56 7.62 4.75 11.68
N THR A 57 8.41 5.82 11.65
CA THR A 57 8.04 7.08 10.96
C THR A 57 7.98 6.84 9.46
N ASN A 58 9.03 6.23 8.90
CA ASN A 58 9.07 5.94 7.46
C ASN A 58 7.97 4.95 7.05
N LEU A 59 7.65 3.98 7.91
CA LEU A 59 6.54 3.06 7.67
C LEU A 59 5.19 3.77 7.71
N GLU A 60 4.97 4.67 8.67
CA GLU A 60 3.75 5.47 8.78
C GLU A 60 3.59 6.42 7.58
N GLU A 61 4.67 7.09 7.16
CA GLU A 61 4.68 7.94 5.96
C GLU A 61 4.36 7.12 4.70
N PHE A 62 5.02 5.97 4.53
CA PHE A 62 4.75 5.08 3.40
C PHE A 62 3.31 4.54 3.41
N GLN A 63 2.78 4.19 4.59
CA GLN A 63 1.40 3.76 4.72
C GLN A 63 0.44 4.87 4.29
N GLN A 64 0.71 6.12 4.67
CA GLN A 64 -0.11 7.26 4.27
C GLN A 64 -0.05 7.50 2.75
N ASP A 65 1.13 7.41 2.14
CA ASP A 65 1.27 7.53 0.69
C ASP A 65 0.46 6.46 -0.06
N VAL A 66 0.45 5.22 0.45
CA VAL A 66 -0.33 4.12 -0.12
C VAL A 66 -1.84 4.37 0.05
N ILE A 67 -2.28 4.86 1.21
CA ILE A 67 -3.68 5.24 1.47
C ILE A 67 -4.12 6.31 0.48
N ASP A 68 -3.35 7.40 0.36
CA ASP A 68 -3.68 8.52 -0.51
C ASP A 68 -3.75 8.06 -1.97
N ALA A 69 -2.82 7.21 -2.41
CA ALA A 69 -2.83 6.65 -3.76
C ALA A 69 -4.04 5.74 -4.02
N LEU A 70 -4.47 4.93 -3.05
CA LEU A 70 -5.68 4.12 -3.19
C LEU A 70 -6.93 4.97 -3.29
N GLU A 71 -7.06 5.99 -2.45
CA GLU A 71 -8.23 6.86 -2.45
C GLU A 71 -8.26 7.75 -3.71
N GLU A 72 -7.11 8.17 -4.25
CA GLU A 72 -7.05 8.98 -5.47
C GLU A 72 -7.22 8.15 -6.75
N MET A 73 -6.59 6.96 -6.83
CA MET A 73 -6.51 6.16 -8.06
C MET A 73 -7.50 5.01 -8.12
N CYS A 74 -8.00 4.55 -6.97
CA CYS A 74 -8.71 3.29 -6.82
C CYS A 74 -10.09 3.39 -6.17
N SER A 75 -10.55 4.58 -5.75
CA SER A 75 -11.90 4.79 -5.22
C SER A 75 -13.00 4.86 -6.29
#